data_AF-A0A9E6DPB1-F1
#
_entry.id   AF-A0A9E6DPB1-F1
#
_cell.length_a   1.000
_cell.length_b   1.000
_cell.length_c   1.000
_cell.angle_alpha   90.00
_cell.angle_beta   90.00
_cell.angle_gamma   90.00
#
_symmetry.space_group_name_H-M   'P 1'
#
loop_
_entity.id
_entity.type
_entity.pdbx_description
1 polymer ?
#
loop_
_entity_poly.entity_id
_entity_poly.type
_entity_poly.pdbx_seq_one_letter_code
_entity_poly.pdbx_strand_id
1 'polypeptide(L)' 'MVDRAEKRALSKALQRANGIKTVAARILGVSRWTLYNKLAEHGLT' A
#
# COMPACT_ATOMS: atom_id res chain seq x y z
N MET A 1 -15.85 -3.88 7.11
CA MET A 1 -15.38 -2.54 7.55
C MET A 1 -13.87 -2.32 7.42
N VAL A 2 -13.04 -3.38 7.42
CA VAL A 2 -11.56 -3.31 7.37
C VAL A 2 -11.02 -2.87 5.98
N ASP A 3 -11.70 -3.27 4.92
CA ASP A 3 -11.28 -3.08 3.52
C ASP A 3 -11.04 -1.62 3.11
N ARG A 4 -11.97 -0.71 3.46
CA ARG A 4 -11.82 0.72 3.13
C ARG A 4 -10.69 1.42 3.89
N ALA A 5 -10.41 1.00 5.12
CA ALA A 5 -9.34 1.59 5.93
C ALA A 5 -7.97 1.18 5.38
N GLU A 6 -7.82 -0.09 5.04
CA GLU A 6 -6.62 -0.63 4.41
C GLU A 6 -6.37 0.01 3.04
N LYS A 7 -7.39 0.07 2.17
CA LYS A 7 -7.27 0.74 0.86
C LYS A 7 -6.80 2.19 0.98
N ARG A 8 -7.33 2.94 1.96
CA ARG A 8 -6.90 4.32 2.23
C ARG A 8 -5.46 4.40 2.73
N ALA A 9 -5.02 3.45 3.57
CA ALA A 9 -3.63 3.41 4.03
C ALA A 9 -2.68 3.14 2.86
N LEU A 10 -3.01 2.18 1.99
CA LEU A 10 -2.25 1.87 0.77
C LEU A 10 -2.15 3.09 -0.15
N SER A 11 -3.27 3.75 -0.46
CA SER A 11 -3.27 4.95 -1.32
C SER A 11 -2.48 6.11 -0.71
N LYS A 12 -2.61 6.36 0.61
CA LYS A 12 -1.83 7.42 1.29
C LYS A 12 -0.33 7.12 1.28
N ALA A 13 0.06 5.88 1.49
CA ALA A 13 1.47 5.48 1.43
C ALA A 13 2.04 5.64 0.02
N LEU A 14 1.29 5.25 -1.01
CA LEU A 14 1.68 5.45 -2.40
C LEU A 14 1.82 6.94 -2.75
N GLN A 15 0.89 7.78 -2.33
CA GLN A 15 1.00 9.23 -2.53
C GLN A 15 2.23 9.82 -1.84
N ARG A 16 2.46 9.49 -0.56
CA ARG A 16 3.65 9.96 0.18
C ARG A 16 4.97 9.46 -0.40
N ALA A 17 4.93 8.30 -1.05
CA ALA A 17 6.07 7.70 -1.71
C ALA A 17 6.25 8.16 -3.17
N ASN A 18 5.43 9.09 -3.67
CA ASN A 18 5.40 9.48 -5.09
C ASN A 18 5.32 8.26 -6.03
N GLY A 19 4.50 7.25 -5.67
CA GLY A 19 4.33 6.01 -6.41
C GLY A 19 5.44 4.97 -6.23
N ILE A 20 6.51 5.27 -5.51
CA ILE A 20 7.63 4.35 -5.29
C ILE A 20 7.22 3.26 -4.29
N LYS A 21 6.90 2.08 -4.80
CA LYS A 21 6.35 0.95 -4.00
C LYS A 21 7.27 0.51 -2.86
N THR A 22 8.60 0.55 -3.04
CA THR A 22 9.55 0.20 -1.97
C THR A 22 9.51 1.18 -0.80
N VAL A 23 9.35 2.48 -1.09
CA VAL A 23 9.20 3.54 -0.08
C VAL A 23 7.83 3.44 0.58
N ALA A 24 6.76 3.17 -0.18
CA ALA A 24 5.42 2.96 0.36
C ALA A 24 5.38 1.77 1.34
N ALA A 25 6.05 0.66 1.02
CA ALA A 25 6.18 -0.49 1.92
C ALA A 25 6.90 -0.11 3.22
N ARG A 26 7.98 0.69 3.11
CA ARG A 26 8.71 1.20 4.28
C ARG A 26 7.85 2.14 5.13
N ILE A 27 7.04 3.02 4.53
CA ILE A 27 6.11 3.91 5.22
C ILE A 27 5.05 3.10 5.99
N LEU A 28 4.58 1.99 5.43
CA LEU A 28 3.57 1.12 6.05
C LEU A 28 4.16 0.12 7.05
N GLY A 29 5.49 0.00 7.14
CA GLY A 29 6.14 -0.97 8.02
C GLY A 29 5.94 -2.43 7.60
N VAL A 30 5.73 -2.68 6.30
CA VAL A 30 5.50 -4.02 5.75
C VAL A 30 6.57 -4.42 4.76
N SER A 31 6.69 -5.72 4.51
CA SER A 31 7.54 -6.22 3.43
C SER A 31 7.04 -5.75 2.05
N ARG A 32 7.93 -5.68 1.07
CA ARG A 32 7.54 -5.39 -0.32
C ARG A 32 6.51 -6.38 -0.84
N TRP A 33 6.70 -7.67 -0.56
CA TRP A 33 5.78 -8.74 -0.96
C TRP A 33 4.37 -8.52 -0.40
N THR A 34 4.27 -8.18 0.88
CA THR A 34 3.00 -7.85 1.54
C THR A 34 2.33 -6.65 0.88
N LEU A 35 3.08 -5.61 0.53
CA LEU A 35 2.54 -4.46 -0.20
C LEU A 35 1.96 -4.89 -1.56
N TYR A 36 2.71 -5.67 -2.35
CA TYR A 36 2.24 -6.12 -3.67
C TYR A 36 0.94 -6.92 -3.59
N ASN A 37 0.85 -7.89 -2.68
CA ASN A 37 -0.37 -8.68 -2.49
C ASN A 37 -1.55 -7.78 -2.11
N LYS A 38 -1.36 -6.88 -1.14
CA LYS A 38 -2.42 -5.97 -0.72
C LYS A 38 -2.83 -4.99 -1.82
N LEU A 39 -1.89 -4.51 -2.64
CA LEU A 39 -2.28 -3.68 -3.76
C LEU A 39 -3.10 -4.47 -4.80
N ALA A 40 -2.76 -5.73 -5.07
CA ALA A 40 -3.51 -6.59 -5.98
C ALA A 40 -4.92 -6.93 -5.44
N GLU A 41 -5.02 -7.30 -4.15
CA GLU A 41 -6.28 -7.55 -3.43
C GLU A 41 -7.24 -6.35 -3.53
N HIS A 42 -6.69 -5.12 -3.53
CA HIS A 42 -7.46 -3.89 -3.52
C HIS A 42 -7.64 -3.23 -4.91
N GLY A 43 -7.09 -3.82 -5.96
CA GLY A 43 -7.12 -3.29 -7.34
C GLY A 43 -6.35 -2.00 -7.54
N LEU A 44 -5.20 -1.87 -6.86
CA LEU A 44 -4.30 -0.69 -6.88
C LEU A 44 -2.98 -0.94 -7.64
N THR A 45 -2.82 -2.10 -8.29
CA THR A 45 -1.69 -2.43 -9.18
C THR A 45 -2.13 -2.53 -10.63
#